data_AF-A0A7G3ZI70-F1
#
_entry.id   AF-A0A7G3ZI70-F1
#
_cell.length_a   1.000
_cell.length_b   1.000
_cell.length_c   1.000
_cell.angle_alpha   90.00
_cell.angle_beta   90.00
_cell.angle_gamma   90.00
#
_symmetry.space_group_name_H-M   'P 1'
#
loop_
_entity.id
_entity.type
_entity.pdbx_description
1 polymer ?
#
loop_
_entity_poly.entity_id
_entity_poly.type
_entity_poly.pdbx_seq_one_letter_code
_entity_poly.pdbx_strand_id
1 'polypeptide(L)'
;MASMLISLAHFCDKHGPRILMVTQAGSPGSTGDELLVPNYPTDSYCESCSMYFPGDLHGGVRSMKSNIANRCYVSTQYSSVRYQLLTLIIRRCFSEETMTYDGTPVVFYDDLRGLNLMVGFKLNDENARGNERRYCMIFTIDSKDHKTSMRRISENWNFITGGFGRMISYIAEAHERELRRQNTLRDEQCSFSLLGGSYLRGNKVKIPRRLSDLTDDKLLFVRMHRWNSFLLDSCLRN
;
A
#
# COMPACT_ATOMS: atom_id res chain seq x y z
N MET A 1 -11.77 22.31 4.90
CA MET A 1 -10.36 21.99 4.59
C MET A 1 -10.35 20.67 3.83
N ALA A 2 -9.56 20.58 2.75
CA ALA A 2 -9.40 19.33 2.01
C ALA A 2 -8.76 18.26 2.90
N SER A 3 -9.30 17.04 2.89
CA SER A 3 -8.69 15.93 3.62
C SER A 3 -7.62 15.30 2.73
N MET A 4 -6.39 15.21 3.25
CA MET A 4 -5.30 14.51 2.58
C MET A 4 -5.12 13.11 3.18
N LEU A 5 -4.87 12.12 2.34
CA LEU A 5 -4.63 10.75 2.77
C LEU A 5 -3.61 10.07 1.86
N ILE A 6 -2.88 9.10 2.43
CA ILE A 6 -1.96 8.22 1.69
C ILE A 6 -2.47 6.79 1.80
N SER A 7 -2.57 6.09 0.69
CA SER A 7 -2.98 4.70 0.64
C SER A 7 -1.94 3.83 -0.08
N LEU A 8 -1.74 2.63 0.43
CA LEU A 8 -1.09 1.53 -0.27
C LEU A 8 -2.18 0.57 -0.73
N ALA A 9 -2.24 0.34 -2.04
CA ALA A 9 -3.19 -0.58 -2.66
C ALA A 9 -2.46 -1.64 -3.49
N HIS A 10 -3.16 -2.73 -3.78
CA HIS A 10 -2.64 -3.82 -4.60
C HIS A 10 -3.73 -4.46 -5.44
N PHE A 11 -3.32 -5.16 -6.48
CA PHE A 11 -4.21 -6.03 -7.25
C PHE A 11 -4.11 -7.46 -6.74
N CYS A 12 -5.17 -7.93 -6.08
CA CYS A 12 -5.28 -9.30 -5.61
C CYS A 12 -5.87 -10.21 -6.70
N ASP A 13 -5.23 -11.33 -6.99
CA ASP A 13 -5.74 -12.31 -7.97
C ASP A 13 -7.12 -12.90 -7.59
N LYS A 14 -7.44 -12.97 -6.29
CA LYS A 14 -8.72 -13.49 -5.79
C LYS A 14 -9.80 -12.41 -5.67
N HIS A 15 -9.43 -11.20 -5.25
CA HIS A 15 -10.38 -10.16 -4.84
C HIS A 15 -10.38 -8.90 -5.71
N GLY A 16 -9.51 -8.83 -6.70
CA GLY A 16 -9.28 -7.64 -7.53
C GLY A 16 -8.55 -6.52 -6.78
N PRO A 17 -8.76 -5.24 -7.17
CA PRO A 17 -8.16 -4.08 -6.51
C PRO A 17 -8.57 -3.98 -5.03
N ARG A 18 -7.58 -3.88 -4.14
CA ARG A 18 -7.79 -3.76 -2.69
C ARG A 18 -6.82 -2.79 -2.04
N ILE A 19 -7.25 -2.17 -0.96
CA ILE A 19 -6.40 -1.34 -0.10
C ILE A 19 -5.76 -2.25 0.94
N LEU A 20 -4.46 -2.10 1.11
CA LEU A 20 -3.70 -2.77 2.16
C LEU A 20 -3.59 -1.89 3.41
N MET A 21 -3.43 -0.58 3.20
CA MET A 21 -3.26 0.39 4.28
C MET A 21 -3.69 1.76 3.79
N VAL A 22 -4.42 2.50 4.62
CA VAL A 22 -4.68 3.92 4.46
C VAL A 22 -4.13 4.66 5.66
N THR A 23 -3.57 5.84 5.46
CA THR A 23 -3.09 6.75 6.51
C THR A 23 -3.80 8.07 6.36
N GLN A 24 -4.42 8.53 7.44
CA GLN A 24 -5.25 9.72 7.49
C GLN A 24 -4.78 10.64 8.61
N ALA A 25 -4.87 11.95 8.37
CA ALA A 25 -4.64 12.97 9.40
C ALA A 25 -5.97 13.37 10.06
N GLY A 26 -5.99 13.38 11.38
CA GLY A 26 -7.07 13.95 12.18
C GLY A 26 -7.08 15.48 12.13
N SER A 27 -8.19 16.05 12.60
CA SER A 27 -8.29 17.49 12.82
C SER A 27 -7.28 17.97 13.87
N PRO A 28 -6.77 19.20 13.79
CA PRO A 28 -5.91 19.75 14.83
C PRO A 28 -6.56 19.65 16.21
N GLY A 29 -5.82 19.13 17.20
CA GLY A 29 -6.31 18.92 18.56
C GLY A 29 -7.24 17.71 18.75
N SER A 30 -7.57 16.94 17.70
CA SER A 30 -8.35 15.71 17.85
C SER A 30 -7.47 14.54 18.28
N THR A 31 -8.05 13.60 19.02
CA THR A 31 -7.38 12.36 19.45
C THR A 31 -7.26 11.32 18.34
N GLY A 32 -7.86 11.59 17.17
CA GLY A 32 -7.90 10.70 16.01
C GLY A 32 -8.82 9.47 16.16
N ASP A 33 -9.55 9.35 17.27
CA ASP A 33 -10.33 8.13 17.54
C ASP A 33 -11.49 7.93 16.56
N GLU A 34 -11.97 9.00 15.93
CA GLU A 34 -12.95 8.99 14.83
C GLU A 34 -12.45 8.26 13.56
N LEU A 35 -11.12 8.14 13.40
CA LEU A 35 -10.48 7.50 12.25
C LEU A 35 -10.13 6.04 12.52
N LEU A 36 -10.27 5.58 13.77
CA LEU A 36 -10.03 4.19 14.13
C LEU A 36 -11.12 3.30 13.57
N VAL A 37 -10.74 2.10 13.17
CA VAL A 37 -11.70 1.06 12.78
C VAL A 37 -11.90 0.08 13.93
N PRO A 38 -13.15 -0.36 14.19
CA PRO A 38 -13.41 -1.41 15.15
C PRO A 38 -12.79 -2.72 14.66
N ASN A 39 -12.72 -3.72 15.53
CA ASN A 39 -12.35 -5.07 15.11
C ASN A 39 -13.41 -5.61 14.15
N TYR A 40 -13.01 -5.85 12.89
CA TYR A 40 -13.86 -6.41 11.84
C TYR A 40 -13.43 -7.85 11.51
N PRO A 41 -14.36 -8.70 11.04
CA PRO A 41 -14.05 -10.06 10.63
C PRO A 41 -13.08 -10.04 9.43
N THR A 42 -12.04 -10.87 9.51
CA THR A 42 -11.04 -11.02 8.43
C THR A 42 -11.38 -12.09 7.41
N ASP A 43 -12.48 -12.80 7.58
CA ASP A 43 -12.83 -13.97 6.74
C ASP A 43 -13.04 -13.59 5.26
N SER A 44 -13.35 -12.32 5.00
CA SER A 44 -13.47 -11.76 3.65
C SER A 44 -12.12 -11.41 3.00
N TYR A 45 -11.01 -11.44 3.73
CA TYR A 45 -9.68 -11.11 3.23
C TYR A 45 -8.85 -12.39 3.05
N CYS A 46 -8.07 -12.46 1.98
CA CYS A 46 -7.01 -13.46 1.87
C CYS A 46 -5.74 -12.94 2.54
N GLU A 47 -4.78 -13.83 2.71
CA GLU A 47 -3.46 -13.49 3.24
C GLU A 47 -2.82 -12.33 2.48
N SER A 48 -2.88 -12.29 1.15
CA SER A 48 -2.32 -11.17 0.38
C SER A 48 -2.96 -9.81 0.66
N CYS A 49 -4.24 -9.78 1.03
CA CYS A 49 -4.95 -8.52 1.28
C CYS A 49 -4.83 -8.05 2.73
N SER A 50 -4.23 -8.85 3.61
CA SER A 50 -4.26 -8.62 5.05
C SER A 50 -3.08 -7.79 5.51
N MET A 51 -3.37 -6.79 6.34
CA MET A 51 -2.38 -6.03 7.09
C MET A 51 -2.07 -6.77 8.40
N TYR A 52 -0.79 -7.02 8.69
CA TYR A 52 -0.38 -7.74 9.91
C TYR A 52 0.53 -6.87 10.77
N PHE A 53 0.36 -6.98 12.08
CA PHE A 53 1.16 -6.28 13.08
C PHE A 53 1.92 -7.28 13.97
N PRO A 54 3.18 -7.01 14.29
CA PRO A 54 3.93 -7.86 15.20
C PRO A 54 3.33 -7.79 16.61
N GLY A 55 3.14 -8.94 17.25
CA GLY A 55 2.65 -9.04 18.62
C GLY A 55 1.13 -9.28 18.74
N ASP A 56 0.51 -9.90 17.73
CA ASP A 56 -0.92 -10.24 17.70
C ASP A 56 -1.29 -11.32 18.77
N LEU A 57 -1.24 -10.92 20.04
CA LEU A 57 -1.68 -11.67 21.20
C LEU A 57 -3.14 -11.31 21.45
N HIS A 58 -4.04 -12.22 21.08
CA HIS A 58 -5.46 -12.25 21.47
C HIS A 58 -6.24 -10.93 21.25
N GLY A 59 -6.52 -10.57 19.99
CA GLY A 59 -7.54 -9.57 19.70
C GLY A 59 -7.25 -8.58 18.58
N GLY A 60 -6.12 -8.71 17.86
CA GLY A 60 -5.89 -8.02 16.59
C GLY A 60 -5.80 -6.51 16.73
N VAL A 61 -4.65 -5.96 17.13
CA VAL A 61 -4.40 -4.53 16.87
C VAL A 61 -4.47 -4.32 15.36
N ARG A 62 -5.44 -3.54 14.88
CA ARG A 62 -5.70 -3.35 13.43
C ARG A 62 -5.51 -1.91 12.96
N SER A 63 -5.19 -1.03 13.91
CA SER A 63 -5.01 0.39 13.70
C SER A 63 -3.72 0.83 14.36
N MET A 64 -2.98 1.72 13.71
CA MET A 64 -1.84 2.42 14.30
C MET A 64 -2.18 3.89 14.46
N LYS A 65 -1.67 4.47 15.54
CA LYS A 65 -1.83 5.88 15.86
C LYS A 65 -0.49 6.49 16.22
N SER A 66 -0.20 7.66 15.66
CA SER A 66 0.94 8.49 16.07
C SER A 66 0.52 9.96 16.13
N ASN A 67 1.18 10.72 17.00
CA ASN A 67 0.93 12.16 17.14
C ASN A 67 2.17 12.92 16.68
N ILE A 68 1.97 13.89 15.80
CA ILE A 68 3.02 14.83 15.39
C ILE A 68 2.49 16.24 15.68
N ALA A 69 3.17 16.96 16.57
CA ALA A 69 2.73 18.25 17.08
C ALA A 69 1.26 18.21 17.58
N ASN A 70 0.37 19.01 16.99
CA ASN A 70 -1.03 19.12 17.37
C ASN A 70 -1.96 18.28 16.47
N ARG A 71 -1.46 17.27 15.75
CA ARG A 71 -2.25 16.41 14.87
C ARG A 71 -1.99 14.94 15.13
N CYS A 72 -3.06 14.16 15.08
CA CYS A 72 -3.02 12.71 15.15
C CYS A 72 -3.05 12.11 13.74
N TYR A 73 -2.23 11.11 13.49
CA TYR A 73 -2.18 10.33 12.25
C TYR A 73 -2.60 8.91 12.57
N VAL A 74 -3.57 8.41 11.82
CA VAL A 74 -4.14 7.08 12.02
C VAL A 74 -3.96 6.27 10.75
N SER A 75 -3.44 5.06 10.88
CA SER A 75 -3.39 4.11 9.79
C SER A 75 -4.20 2.87 10.08
N THR A 76 -5.00 2.47 9.11
CA THR A 76 -5.90 1.32 9.18
C THR A 76 -5.86 0.56 7.85
N GLN A 77 -6.40 -0.66 7.80
CA GLN A 77 -6.50 -1.39 6.52
C GLN A 77 -7.51 -0.74 5.56
N TYR A 78 -8.58 -0.16 6.10
CA TYR A 78 -9.57 0.61 5.34
C TYR A 78 -10.06 1.81 6.17
N SER A 79 -10.55 2.84 5.48
CA SER A 79 -11.16 3.99 6.15
C SER A 79 -12.63 3.71 6.43
N SER A 80 -13.09 3.81 7.68
CA SER A 80 -14.53 3.74 8.03
C SER A 80 -15.33 4.87 7.37
N VAL A 81 -14.77 6.08 7.35
CA VAL A 81 -15.42 7.29 6.82
C VAL A 81 -15.34 7.37 5.30
N ARG A 82 -14.21 6.94 4.70
CA ARG A 82 -13.92 7.13 3.26
C ARG A 82 -13.86 5.82 2.47
N TYR A 83 -14.47 4.75 2.96
CA TYR A 83 -14.42 3.43 2.32
C TYR A 83 -14.82 3.47 0.83
N GLN A 84 -15.98 4.09 0.54
CA GLN A 84 -16.52 4.16 -0.82
C GLN A 84 -15.61 4.97 -1.76
N LEU A 85 -15.13 6.13 -1.30
CA LEU A 85 -14.22 7.00 -2.05
C LEU A 85 -12.94 6.24 -2.43
N LEU A 86 -12.28 5.61 -1.46
CA LEU A 86 -11.05 4.86 -1.72
C LEU A 86 -11.29 3.66 -2.64
N THR A 87 -12.45 3.00 -2.53
CA THR A 87 -12.83 1.89 -3.44
C THR A 87 -12.97 2.37 -4.88
N LEU A 88 -13.53 3.56 -5.11
CA LEU A 88 -13.61 4.16 -6.45
C LEU A 88 -12.23 4.55 -6.99
N ILE A 89 -11.36 5.10 -6.14
CA ILE A 89 -10.00 5.48 -6.51
C ILE A 89 -9.19 4.25 -6.93
N ILE A 90 -9.15 3.18 -6.11
CA ILE A 90 -8.38 1.98 -6.47
C ILE A 90 -8.92 1.27 -7.70
N ARG A 91 -10.24 1.30 -7.92
CA ARG A 91 -10.85 0.74 -9.13
C ARG A 91 -10.38 1.51 -10.35
N ARG A 92 -10.29 2.84 -10.26
CA ARG A 92 -9.71 3.67 -11.33
C ARG A 92 -8.27 3.28 -11.60
N CYS A 93 -7.44 3.32 -10.55
CA CYS A 93 -6.00 3.08 -10.65
C CYS A 93 -5.65 1.75 -11.30
N PHE A 94 -6.37 0.66 -10.97
CA PHE A 94 -6.02 -0.68 -11.44
C PHE A 94 -6.88 -1.18 -12.61
N SER A 95 -8.05 -0.60 -12.90
CA SER A 95 -8.99 -1.14 -13.89
C SER A 95 -9.43 -0.16 -14.97
N GLU A 96 -9.44 1.14 -14.71
CA GLU A 96 -9.87 2.15 -15.69
C GLU A 96 -8.67 2.86 -16.33
N GLU A 97 -7.59 3.05 -15.59
CA GLU A 97 -6.36 3.68 -16.08
C GLU A 97 -5.31 2.63 -16.49
N THR A 98 -4.55 2.93 -17.55
CA THR A 98 -3.38 2.13 -17.93
C THR A 98 -2.22 2.49 -16.99
N MET A 99 -2.20 1.90 -15.80
CA MET A 99 -1.13 2.15 -14.84
C MET A 99 0.19 1.55 -15.32
N THR A 100 1.23 2.37 -15.35
CA THR A 100 2.62 1.91 -15.52
C THR A 100 3.17 1.49 -14.15
N TYR A 101 3.92 0.39 -14.14
CA TYR A 101 4.53 -0.18 -12.92
C TYR A 101 6.04 0.08 -12.86
N ASP A 102 6.48 1.12 -13.56
CA ASP A 102 7.87 1.58 -13.70
C ASP A 102 8.27 2.64 -12.66
N GLY A 103 7.35 3.00 -11.75
CA GLY A 103 7.56 4.05 -10.76
C GLY A 103 7.25 5.46 -11.28
N THR A 104 6.76 5.61 -12.52
CA THR A 104 6.35 6.91 -13.05
C THR A 104 5.06 7.38 -12.35
N PRO A 105 5.04 8.61 -11.79
CA PRO A 105 3.85 9.14 -11.15
C PRO A 105 2.79 9.54 -12.19
N VAL A 106 1.54 9.17 -11.93
CA VAL A 106 0.37 9.57 -12.73
C VAL A 106 -0.58 10.36 -11.83
N VAL A 107 -1.14 11.44 -12.37
CA VAL A 107 -2.15 12.25 -11.67
C VAL A 107 -3.45 12.21 -12.43
N PHE A 108 -4.56 12.02 -11.71
CA PHE A 108 -5.88 12.22 -12.26
C PHE A 108 -6.77 12.98 -11.28
N TYR A 109 -7.75 13.69 -11.85
CA TYR A 109 -8.75 14.44 -11.10
C TYR A 109 -10.15 14.03 -11.56
N ASP A 110 -11.07 14.01 -10.62
CA ASP A 110 -12.50 13.82 -10.83
C ASP A 110 -13.26 14.53 -9.71
N ASP A 111 -14.39 15.14 -10.02
CA ASP A 111 -15.24 15.83 -9.04
C ASP A 111 -15.75 14.88 -7.94
N LEU A 112 -15.87 13.59 -8.25
CA LEU A 112 -16.27 12.56 -7.28
C LEU A 112 -15.11 12.02 -6.44
N ARG A 113 -13.90 11.97 -7.01
CA ARG A 113 -12.74 11.26 -6.41
C ARG A 113 -11.68 12.21 -5.88
N GLY A 114 -11.84 13.51 -6.11
CA GLY A 114 -10.84 14.53 -5.82
C GLY A 114 -9.60 14.37 -6.71
N LEU A 115 -8.50 14.94 -6.24
CA LEU A 115 -7.22 14.87 -6.92
C LEU A 115 -6.39 13.70 -6.38
N ASN A 116 -5.88 12.85 -7.27
CA ASN A 116 -5.14 11.65 -6.91
C ASN A 116 -3.81 11.60 -7.66
N LEU A 117 -2.72 11.45 -6.91
CA LEU A 117 -1.38 11.15 -7.42
C LEU A 117 -1.07 9.71 -7.10
N MET A 118 -0.75 8.90 -8.10
CA MET A 118 -0.49 7.48 -7.96
C MET A 118 0.88 7.11 -8.51
N VAL A 119 1.56 6.16 -7.85
CA VAL A 119 2.83 5.58 -8.29
C VAL A 119 2.71 4.06 -8.20
N GLY A 120 2.65 3.42 -9.37
CA GLY A 120 2.57 1.97 -9.51
C GLY A 120 3.95 1.31 -9.41
N PHE A 121 4.01 0.13 -8.79
CA PHE A 121 5.21 -0.71 -8.77
C PHE A 121 4.83 -2.19 -8.75
N LYS A 122 5.79 -3.05 -9.12
CA LYS A 122 5.59 -4.50 -9.17
C LYS A 122 6.70 -5.25 -8.45
N LEU A 123 6.35 -6.41 -7.88
CA LEU A 123 7.26 -7.33 -7.20
C LEU A 123 7.19 -8.71 -7.88
N ASN A 124 8.30 -9.43 -7.97
CA ASN A 124 8.35 -10.74 -8.60
C ASN A 124 7.89 -11.84 -7.63
N ASP A 125 6.87 -12.62 -7.98
CA ASP A 125 6.45 -13.76 -7.16
C ASP A 125 5.98 -14.91 -8.06
N GLU A 126 6.72 -16.03 -8.04
CA GLU A 126 6.39 -17.26 -8.79
C GLU A 126 4.97 -17.78 -8.51
N ASN A 127 4.44 -17.47 -7.33
CA ASN A 127 3.10 -17.91 -6.89
C ASN A 127 1.99 -16.96 -7.35
N ALA A 128 2.32 -15.79 -7.91
CA ALA A 128 1.36 -14.81 -8.40
C ALA A 128 1.04 -15.00 -9.88
N ARG A 129 -0.07 -14.44 -10.36
CA ARG A 129 -0.39 -14.45 -11.80
C ARG A 129 0.62 -13.63 -12.60
N GLY A 130 1.18 -14.21 -13.66
CA GLY A 130 2.20 -13.54 -14.47
C GLY A 130 3.55 -13.39 -13.76
N ASN A 131 3.77 -14.15 -12.68
CA ASN A 131 4.94 -14.07 -11.80
C ASN A 131 5.17 -12.68 -11.20
N GLU A 132 4.14 -11.83 -11.13
CA GLU A 132 4.27 -10.47 -10.64
C GLU A 132 3.08 -10.08 -9.76
N ARG A 133 3.37 -9.40 -8.65
CA ARG A 133 2.37 -8.73 -7.82
C ARG A 133 2.42 -7.24 -8.06
N ARG A 134 1.25 -6.66 -8.27
CA ARG A 134 1.07 -5.25 -8.64
C ARG A 134 0.60 -4.45 -7.43
N TYR A 135 1.31 -3.38 -7.13
CA TYR A 135 1.06 -2.48 -6.01
C TYR A 135 1.01 -1.03 -6.49
N CYS A 136 0.44 -0.17 -5.67
CA CYS A 136 0.31 1.26 -5.95
C CYS A 136 0.32 2.08 -4.67
N MET A 137 1.16 3.11 -4.65
CA MET A 137 1.12 4.18 -3.65
C MET A 137 0.25 5.32 -4.17
N ILE A 138 -0.71 5.76 -3.37
CA ILE A 138 -1.70 6.77 -3.78
C ILE A 138 -1.72 7.88 -2.74
N PHE A 139 -1.51 9.13 -3.19
CA PHE A 139 -1.76 10.34 -2.42
C PHE A 139 -3.05 10.98 -2.94
N THR A 140 -4.02 11.17 -2.06
CA THR A 140 -5.35 11.70 -2.40
C THR A 140 -5.61 13.00 -1.65
N ILE A 141 -6.10 14.00 -2.36
CA ILE A 141 -6.70 15.21 -1.82
C ILE A 141 -8.20 15.16 -2.10
N ASP A 142 -8.97 14.93 -1.05
CA ASP A 142 -10.44 14.93 -1.06
C ASP A 142 -10.96 16.38 -1.02
N SER A 143 -11.06 16.99 -2.21
CA SER A 143 -11.56 18.34 -2.44
C SER A 143 -12.15 18.48 -3.84
N LYS A 144 -13.26 19.22 -3.95
CA LYS A 144 -13.87 19.60 -5.23
C LYS A 144 -13.15 20.76 -5.92
N ASP A 145 -12.28 21.47 -5.20
CA ASP A 145 -11.53 22.57 -5.78
C ASP A 145 -10.27 22.05 -6.45
N HIS A 146 -10.38 21.84 -7.77
CA HIS A 146 -9.29 21.38 -8.62
C HIS A 146 -8.06 22.29 -8.55
N LYS A 147 -8.25 23.63 -8.59
CA LYS A 147 -7.13 24.58 -8.71
C LYS A 147 -6.27 24.59 -7.47
N THR A 148 -6.89 24.65 -6.29
CA THR A 148 -6.13 24.64 -5.03
C THR A 148 -5.49 23.29 -4.76
N SER A 149 -6.15 22.18 -5.14
CA SER A 149 -5.59 20.85 -5.01
C SER A 149 -4.36 20.65 -5.92
N MET A 150 -4.46 21.08 -7.19
CA MET A 150 -3.34 21.00 -8.13
C MET A 150 -2.15 21.84 -7.70
N ARG A 151 -2.40 23.06 -7.19
CA ARG A 151 -1.34 23.90 -6.64
C ARG A 151 -0.60 23.20 -5.50
N ARG A 152 -1.33 22.62 -4.54
CA ARG A 152 -0.74 21.90 -3.39
C ARG A 152 0.11 20.71 -3.82
N ILE A 153 -0.35 19.92 -4.81
CA ILE A 153 0.44 18.82 -5.36
C ILE A 153 1.67 19.34 -6.08
N SER A 154 1.55 20.41 -6.87
CA SER A 154 2.66 20.97 -7.63
C SER A 154 3.78 21.50 -6.72
N GLU A 155 3.43 22.18 -5.63
CA GLU A 155 4.39 22.69 -4.63
C GLU A 155 5.15 21.55 -3.94
N ASN A 156 4.47 20.43 -3.65
CA ASN A 156 5.04 19.29 -2.94
C ASN A 156 5.42 18.11 -3.86
N TRP A 157 5.46 18.33 -5.18
CA TRP A 157 5.59 17.26 -6.18
C TRP A 157 6.84 16.41 -5.96
N ASN A 158 8.01 17.06 -5.93
CA ASN A 158 9.30 16.39 -5.75
C ASN A 158 9.40 15.68 -4.39
N PHE A 159 8.75 16.24 -3.37
CA PHE A 159 8.76 15.67 -2.03
C PHE A 159 7.90 14.39 -1.95
N ILE A 160 6.68 14.42 -2.51
CA ILE A 160 5.77 13.27 -2.53
C ILE A 160 6.34 12.16 -3.42
N THR A 161 6.74 12.49 -4.65
CA THR A 161 7.30 11.52 -5.60
C THR A 161 8.62 10.95 -5.13
N GLY A 162 9.51 11.77 -4.58
CA GLY A 162 10.77 11.32 -3.98
C GLY A 162 10.53 10.45 -2.73
N GLY A 163 9.53 10.77 -1.91
CA GLY A 163 9.11 9.98 -0.76
C GLY A 163 8.59 8.60 -1.18
N PHE A 164 7.64 8.55 -2.12
CA PHE A 164 7.13 7.30 -2.68
C PHE A 164 8.22 6.48 -3.37
N GLY A 165 9.11 7.12 -4.14
CA GLY A 165 10.25 6.46 -4.77
C GLY A 165 11.13 5.74 -3.74
N ARG A 166 11.53 6.41 -2.65
CA ARG A 166 12.34 5.79 -1.59
C ARG A 166 11.63 4.63 -0.89
N MET A 167 10.32 4.77 -0.64
CA MET A 167 9.52 3.70 -0.03
C MET A 167 9.43 2.48 -0.94
N ILE A 168 9.22 2.70 -2.24
CA ILE A 168 9.15 1.65 -3.25
C ILE A 168 10.52 0.97 -3.40
N SER A 169 11.60 1.73 -3.50
CA SER A 169 12.97 1.19 -3.55
C SER A 169 13.27 0.31 -2.34
N TYR A 170 12.91 0.76 -1.13
CA TYR A 170 13.09 -0.05 0.09
C TYR A 170 12.34 -1.39 0.01
N ILE A 171 11.08 -1.38 -0.43
CA ILE A 171 10.27 -2.61 -0.57
C ILE A 171 10.88 -3.53 -1.62
N ALA A 172 11.29 -2.98 -2.77
CA ALA A 172 11.90 -3.74 -3.86
C ALA A 172 13.23 -4.38 -3.43
N GLU A 173 14.11 -3.63 -2.76
CA GLU A 173 15.39 -4.12 -2.23
C GLU A 173 15.21 -5.17 -1.13
N ALA A 174 14.25 -4.98 -0.22
CA ALA A 174 13.94 -5.98 0.81
C ALA A 174 13.44 -7.29 0.20
N HIS A 175 12.56 -7.18 -0.79
CA HIS A 175 12.03 -8.33 -1.50
C HIS A 175 13.10 -9.07 -2.34
N GLU A 176 13.97 -8.34 -3.03
CA GLU A 176 15.06 -8.93 -3.82
C GLU A 176 16.05 -9.70 -2.93
N ARG A 177 16.37 -9.16 -1.75
CA ARG A 177 17.20 -9.87 -0.76
C ARG A 177 16.57 -11.18 -0.32
N GLU A 178 15.26 -11.18 -0.07
CA GLU A 178 14.54 -12.41 0.32
C GLU A 178 14.47 -13.42 -0.83
N LEU A 179 14.22 -12.98 -2.07
CA LEU A 179 14.26 -13.86 -3.24
C LEU A 179 15.63 -14.52 -3.42
N ARG A 180 16.72 -13.76 -3.30
CA ARG A 180 18.09 -14.30 -3.37
C ARG A 180 18.32 -15.35 -2.28
N ARG A 181 17.89 -15.08 -1.04
CA ARG A 181 17.99 -16.02 0.08
C ARG A 181 17.23 -17.32 -0.18
N GLN A 182 16.00 -17.23 -0.70
CA GLN A 182 15.19 -18.42 -1.04
C GLN A 182 15.80 -19.25 -2.18
N ASN A 183 16.40 -18.59 -3.17
CA ASN A 183 17.06 -19.27 -4.28
C ASN A 183 18.32 -20.02 -3.83
N THR A 184 19.16 -19.41 -2.98
CA THR A 184 20.34 -20.10 -2.42
C THR A 184 19.96 -21.35 -1.63
N LEU A 185 18.92 -21.28 -0.80
CA LEU A 185 18.43 -22.44 -0.03
C LEU A 185 17.86 -23.54 -0.94
N ARG A 186 17.21 -23.17 -2.05
CA ARG A 186 16.72 -24.13 -3.05
C ARG A 186 17.87 -24.80 -3.79
N ASP A 187 18.90 -24.05 -4.19
CA ASP A 187 20.05 -24.59 -4.89
C ASP A 187 20.85 -25.57 -4.02
N GLU A 188 20.96 -25.31 -2.72
CA GLU A 188 21.57 -26.23 -1.74
C GLU A 188 20.76 -27.53 -1.56
N GLN A 189 19.43 -27.45 -1.64
CA GLN A 189 18.55 -28.63 -1.54
C GLN A 189 18.40 -29.40 -2.86
N CYS A 190 18.63 -28.77 -4.01
CA CYS A 190 18.35 -29.31 -5.34
C CYS A 190 19.58 -29.82 -6.10
N SER A 191 20.71 -30.14 -5.44
CA SER A 191 21.86 -30.76 -6.10
C SER A 191 21.56 -32.16 -6.70
N PHE A 192 20.37 -32.73 -6.47
CA PHE A 192 19.97 -34.05 -6.96
C PHE A 192 18.71 -34.06 -7.86
N SER A 193 18.00 -32.95 -8.08
CA SER A 193 16.85 -32.92 -9.00
C SER A 193 17.23 -32.32 -10.36
N LEU A 194 17.76 -33.19 -11.22
CA LEU A 194 18.02 -32.93 -12.64
C LEU A 194 16.80 -32.27 -13.33
N LEU A 195 17.02 -31.08 -13.91
CA LEU A 195 16.53 -30.63 -15.24
C LEU A 195 15.05 -30.83 -15.62
N GLY A 196 14.14 -31.03 -14.67
CA GLY A 196 12.69 -31.12 -14.90
C GLY A 196 12.01 -29.77 -14.74
N GLY A 197 12.10 -28.92 -15.76
CA GLY A 197 11.65 -27.54 -15.77
C GLY A 197 10.27 -27.29 -15.13
N SER A 198 10.20 -26.24 -14.29
CA SER A 198 8.94 -25.72 -13.74
C SER A 198 7.96 -25.26 -14.82
N TYR A 199 8.39 -25.21 -16.08
CA TYR A 199 7.61 -24.92 -17.28
C TYR A 199 6.34 -25.79 -17.45
N LEU A 200 6.32 -27.01 -16.90
CA LEU A 200 5.15 -27.91 -16.97
C LEU A 200 4.39 -28.05 -15.65
N ARG A 201 4.80 -27.36 -14.57
CA ARG A 201 3.92 -27.20 -13.41
C ARG A 201 2.83 -26.22 -13.77
N GLY A 202 1.73 -26.77 -14.32
CA GLY A 202 0.46 -26.07 -14.41
C GLY A 202 0.18 -25.41 -13.07
N ASN A 203 0.22 -24.09 -13.05
CA ASN A 203 0.16 -23.25 -11.86
C ASN A 203 -1.29 -23.25 -11.34
N LYS A 204 -1.76 -24.41 -10.86
CA LYS A 204 -3.17 -24.67 -10.52
C LYS A 204 -3.55 -24.08 -9.16
N VAL A 205 -2.59 -23.82 -8.28
CA VAL A 205 -2.85 -23.25 -6.94
C VAL A 205 -1.96 -22.04 -6.74
N LYS A 206 -2.54 -20.85 -6.95
CA LYS A 206 -1.91 -19.57 -6.63
C LYS A 206 -1.99 -19.35 -5.12
N ILE A 207 -0.82 -19.21 -4.48
CA ILE A 207 -0.75 -19.03 -3.02
C ILE A 207 -0.79 -17.53 -2.70
N PRO A 208 -1.78 -17.04 -1.93
CA PRO A 208 -1.78 -15.66 -1.49
C PRO A 208 -0.68 -15.46 -0.45
N ARG A 209 0.36 -14.67 -0.76
CA ARG A 209 1.39 -14.25 0.22
C ARG A 209 1.19 -12.80 0.65
N ARG A 210 1.48 -12.49 1.93
CA ARG A 210 1.46 -11.13 2.49
C ARG A 210 2.66 -10.33 2.02
N LEU A 211 2.54 -9.01 2.00
CA LEU A 211 3.68 -8.13 1.67
C LEU A 211 4.80 -8.20 2.73
N SER A 212 4.45 -8.36 4.00
CA SER A 212 5.42 -8.59 5.08
C SER A 212 6.26 -9.85 4.84
N ASP A 213 5.63 -10.91 4.34
CA ASP A 213 6.26 -12.22 4.15
C ASP A 213 7.04 -12.29 2.83
N LEU A 214 6.75 -11.38 1.89
CA LEU A 214 7.52 -11.22 0.66
C LEU A 214 8.83 -10.45 0.88
N THR A 215 8.88 -9.63 1.92
CA THR A 215 10.02 -8.76 2.27
C THR A 215 10.78 -9.22 3.50
N ASP A 216 10.27 -10.24 4.20
CA ASP A 216 10.71 -10.69 5.54
C ASP A 216 10.80 -9.54 6.57
N ASP A 217 9.98 -8.49 6.41
CA ASP A 217 9.93 -7.34 7.30
C ASP A 217 8.61 -7.31 8.07
N LYS A 218 8.64 -7.85 9.30
CA LYS A 218 7.49 -7.85 10.22
C LYS A 218 7.05 -6.45 10.65
N LEU A 219 7.93 -5.46 10.55
CA LEU A 219 7.67 -4.07 10.93
C LEU A 219 7.37 -3.17 9.72
N LEU A 220 7.21 -3.75 8.52
CA LEU A 220 7.01 -3.00 7.29
C LEU A 220 5.89 -1.97 7.43
N PHE A 221 4.71 -2.39 7.88
CA PHE A 221 3.56 -1.50 8.00
C PHE A 221 3.74 -0.40 9.06
N VAL A 222 4.54 -0.66 10.10
CA VAL A 222 4.91 0.35 11.11
C VAL A 222 5.84 1.41 10.49
N ARG A 223 6.80 0.98 9.67
CA ARG A 223 7.67 1.90 8.91
C ARG A 223 6.85 2.73 7.93
N MET A 224 5.94 2.10 7.20
CA MET A 224 5.02 2.78 6.28
C MET A 224 4.16 3.82 7.00
N HIS A 225 3.65 3.51 8.19
CA HIS A 225 2.88 4.46 9.00
C HIS A 225 3.71 5.70 9.34
N ARG A 226 4.95 5.49 9.78
CA ARG A 226 5.87 6.58 10.10
C ARG A 226 6.16 7.45 8.88
N TRP A 227 6.46 6.85 7.73
CA TRP A 227 6.73 7.58 6.49
C TRP A 227 5.50 8.35 5.99
N ASN A 228 4.34 7.71 5.98
CA ASN A 228 3.09 8.33 5.54
C ASN A 228 2.69 9.49 6.47
N SER A 229 2.84 9.33 7.78
CA SER A 229 2.51 10.37 8.76
C SER A 229 3.42 11.59 8.58
N PHE A 230 4.72 11.37 8.36
CA PHE A 230 5.68 12.44 8.08
C PHE A 230 5.40 13.15 6.75
N LEU A 231 5.08 12.40 5.69
CA LEU A 231 4.72 12.95 4.38
C LEU A 231 3.46 13.82 4.47
N LEU A 232 2.42 13.31 5.13
CA LEU A 232 1.16 14.04 5.32
C LEU A 232 1.35 15.29 6.17
N ASP A 233 2.09 15.22 7.28
CA ASP A 233 2.38 16.39 8.12
C ASP A 233 3.10 17.49 7.34
N SER A 234 4.10 17.12 6.55
CA SER A 234 4.84 18.08 5.72
C SER A 234 3.94 18.74 4.67
N CYS A 235 3.06 17.97 4.01
CA CYS A 235 2.12 18.50 3.01
C CYS A 235 0.98 19.33 3.60
N LEU A 236 0.67 19.16 4.90
CA LEU A 236 -0.37 19.91 5.60
C LEU A 236 0.14 21.23 6.22
N ARG A 237 1.45 21.33 6.48
CA ARG A 237 2.10 22.54 7.00
C ARG A 237 2.39 23.58 5.92
N ASN A 238 2.64 23.12 4.69
CA ASN A 238 2.78 23.95 3.49
C ASN A 238 1.39 24.30 2.90
#